data_AF-A0AAD7EL68-F1
#
_entry.id   AF-A0AAD7EL68-F1
#
_cell.length_a   1.000
_cell.length_b   1.000
_cell.length_c   1.000
_cell.angle_alpha   90.00
_cell.angle_beta   90.00
_cell.angle_gamma   90.00
#
_symmetry.space_group_name_H-M   'P 1'
#
loop_
_entity.id
_entity.type
_entity.pdbx_description
1 polymer ?
#
loop_
_entity_poly.entity_id
_entity_poly.type
_entity_poly.pdbx_seq_one_letter_code
_entity_poly.pdbx_strand_id
1 'polypeptide(L)' 'RRRYDEIERLYQCSWADCNKAYGTLNHLNAHVQMQKHGAKRSPNEFKELRKQWRKAKKEYES' A
#
# COMPACT_ATOMS: atom_id res chain seq x y z
N ARG A 1 4.59 19.44 -7.69
CA ARG A 1 3.70 18.75 -6.72
C ARG A 1 2.96 17.67 -7.48
N ARG A 2 3.29 16.38 -7.28
CA ARG A 2 2.68 15.27 -8.04
C ARG A 2 1.18 15.23 -7.77
N ARG A 3 0.35 15.01 -8.81
CA ARG A 3 -1.11 15.07 -8.68
C ARG A 3 -1.59 13.94 -7.79
N TYR A 4 -2.63 14.23 -7.00
CA TYR A 4 -3.29 13.26 -6.10
C TYR A 4 -3.81 12.01 -6.84
N ASP A 5 -4.05 12.14 -8.15
CA ASP A 5 -4.57 11.11 -9.05
C ASP A 5 -3.50 10.08 -9.49
N GLU A 6 -2.22 10.47 -9.50
CA GLU A 6 -1.11 9.58 -9.90
C GLU A 6 -0.51 8.79 -8.74
N ILE A 7 -0.93 9.08 -7.50
CA ILE A 7 -0.46 8.35 -6.35
C ILE A 7 -1.21 7.03 -6.30
N GLU A 8 -0.64 6.00 -6.94
CA GLU A 8 -1.14 4.63 -6.86
C GLU A 8 -1.25 4.24 -5.37
N ARG A 9 -2.48 4.14 -4.85
CA ARG A 9 -2.77 3.82 -3.45
C ARG A 9 -2.64 2.32 -3.22
N LEU A 10 -1.45 1.79 -3.50
CA LEU A 10 -1.12 0.35 -3.45
C LEU A 10 -1.10 -0.21 -2.02
N TYR A 11 -1.06 0.66 -1.02
CA TYR A 11 -0.98 0.29 0.39
C TYR A 11 -2.36 0.38 1.03
N GLN A 12 -3.21 -0.61 0.78
CA GLN A 12 -4.51 -0.73 1.44
C GLN A 12 -4.37 -1.35 2.82
N CYS A 13 -5.16 -0.87 3.77
CA CYS A 13 -5.25 -1.51 5.07
C CYS A 13 -5.94 -2.87 4.93
N SER A 14 -5.35 -3.91 5.51
CA SER A 14 -5.89 -5.28 5.49
C SER A 14 -6.94 -5.53 6.58
N TRP A 15 -7.41 -4.48 7.25
CA TRP A 15 -8.39 -4.60 8.33
C TRP A 15 -9.81 -4.62 7.74
N ALA A 16 -10.64 -5.57 8.18
CA ALA A 16 -11.97 -5.80 7.61
C ALA A 16 -12.88 -4.56 7.66
N ASP A 17 -12.73 -3.73 8.69
CA ASP A 17 -13.48 -2.48 8.87
C ASP A 17 -12.77 -1.24 8.30
N CYS A 18 -11.65 -1.42 7.59
CA CYS A 18 -10.87 -0.32 7.04
C CYS A 18 -10.64 -0.43 5.54
N ASN A 19 -11.35 0.41 4.79
CA ASN A 19 -11.13 0.56 3.35
C ASN A 19 -10.08 1.63 2.99
N LYS A 20 -9.27 2.10 3.96
CA LYS A 20 -8.30 3.18 3.68
C LYS A 20 -7.10 2.65 2.90
N ALA A 21 -6.76 3.36 1.83
CA ALA A 21 -5.60 3.09 1.01
C ALA A 21 -4.66 4.30 0.98
N TYR A 22 -3.36 4.03 0.99
CA TYR A 22 -2.31 5.03 1.07
C TYR A 22 -1.30 4.86 -0.07
N GLY A 23 -0.68 5.96 -0.49
CA GLY A 23 0.36 5.94 -1.52
C GLY A 23 1.73 5.47 -1.06
N THR A 24 1.98 5.50 0.26
CA THR A 24 3.27 5.10 0.83
C THR A 24 3.06 4.26 2.08
N LEU A 25 4.01 3.35 2.31
CA LEU A 25 4.02 2.49 3.49
C LEU A 25 4.07 3.28 4.81
N ASN A 26 4.76 4.43 4.84
CA ASN A 26 4.86 5.24 6.05
C ASN A 26 3.47 5.71 6.52
N HIS A 27 2.61 6.15 5.60
CA HIS A 27 1.24 6.56 5.92
C HIS A 27 0.38 5.38 6.34
N LEU A 28 0.51 4.22 5.66
CA LEU A 28 -0.20 3.01 6.08
C LEU A 28 0.23 2.56 7.48
N ASN A 29 1.53 2.54 7.78
CA ASN A 29 2.03 2.12 9.09
C ASN A 29 1.61 3.08 10.21
N ALA A 30 1.63 4.39 9.96
CA ALA A 30 1.08 5.37 10.90
C ALA A 30 -0.42 5.11 11.13
N HIS A 31 -1.19 4.90 10.06
CA HIS A 31 -2.61 4.57 10.14
C HIS A 31 -2.88 3.28 10.94
N VAL A 32 -2.14 2.20 10.66
CA VAL A 32 -2.27 0.92 11.36
C VAL A 32 -1.97 1.08 12.85
N GLN A 33 -0.92 1.83 13.18
CA GLN A 33 -0.56 2.10 14.57
C GLN A 33 -1.60 2.97 15.29
N MET A 34 -2.11 4.02 14.65
CA MET A 34 -3.09 4.94 15.24
C MET A 34 -4.45 4.26 15.43
N GLN A 35 -4.92 3.53 14.42
CA GLN A 35 -6.22 2.85 14.46
C GLN A 35 -6.16 1.46 15.11
N LYS A 36 -4.98 1.03 15.58
CA LYS A 36 -4.75 -0.30 16.13
C LYS A 36 -5.19 -1.43 15.18
N HIS A 37 -4.99 -1.25 13.87
CA HIS A 37 -5.28 -2.25 12.83
C HIS A 37 -4.22 -3.38 12.79
N GLY A 38 -3.83 -3.88 13.97
CA GLY A 38 -2.83 -4.93 14.13
C GLY A 38 -1.38 -4.46 14.03
N ALA A 39 -0.50 -5.41 13.67
CA ALA A 39 0.95 -5.20 13.64
C ALA A 39 1.41 -4.32 12.47
N LYS A 40 2.38 -3.44 12.75
CA LYS A 40 3.06 -2.62 11.74
C LYS A 40 3.59 -3.53 10.64
N ARG A 41 3.39 -3.12 9.39
CA ARG A 41 3.84 -3.90 8.26
C ARG A 41 5.30 -3.61 7.97
N SER A 42 6.06 -4.65 7.67
CA SER A 42 7.50 -4.54 7.41
C SER A 42 7.77 -4.16 5.95
N PRO A 43 8.81 -3.35 5.68
CA PRO A 43 9.23 -3.03 4.32
C PRO A 43 9.56 -4.27 3.48
N ASN A 44 9.95 -5.37 4.12
CA ASN A 44 10.29 -6.64 3.48
C ASN A 44 9.08 -7.30 2.82
N GLU A 45 7.91 -7.25 3.46
CA GLU A 45 6.63 -7.73 2.89
C GLU A 45 6.29 -6.97 1.58
N PHE A 46 6.59 -5.66 1.55
CA PHE A 46 6.33 -4.83 0.38
C PHE A 46 7.41 -4.91 -0.70
N LYS A 47 8.51 -5.62 -0.45
CA LYS A 47 9.51 -5.90 -1.49
C LYS A 47 8.94 -6.87 -2.52
N GLU A 48 8.31 -7.92 -2.03
CA GLU A 48 7.56 -8.90 -2.84
C GLU A 48 6.35 -8.23 -3.50
N LEU A 49 5.57 -7.46 -2.74
CA LEU A 49 4.40 -6.74 -3.28
C LEU A 49 4.80 -5.80 -4.43
N ARG A 50 5.84 -4.97 -4.27
CA ARG A 50 6.35 -4.09 -5.34
C ARG A 50 6.87 -4.85 -6.55
N LYS A 51 7.41 -6.05 -6.37
CA LYS A 51 7.83 -6.91 -7.48
C LYS A 51 6.63 -7.44 -8.24
N GLN A 52 5.60 -7.92 -7.52
CA GLN A 52 4.35 -8.38 -8.11
C GLN A 52 3.62 -7.24 -8.85
N TRP A 53 3.54 -6.04 -8.27
CA TRP A 53 2.94 -4.88 -8.94
C TRP A 53 3.65 -4.50 -10.23
N ARG A 54 4.99 -4.45 -10.22
CA ARG A 54 5.76 -4.18 -11.45
C ARG A 54 5.54 -5.25 -12.52
N LYS A 55 5.38 -6.51 -12.12
CA LYS A 55 5.07 -7.62 -13.02
C LYS A 55 3.64 -7.51 -13.56
N ALA A 56 2.66 -7.30 -12.70
CA ALA A 56 1.25 -7.15 -13.04
C ALA A 56 0.99 -5.96 -13.96
N LYS A 57 1.66 -4.82 -13.73
CA LYS A 57 1.59 -3.65 -14.62
C LYS A 57 2.14 -3.97 -16.00
N LYS A 58 3.27 -4.68 -16.08
CA LYS A 58 3.85 -5.13 -17.35
C LYS A 58 2.96 -6.15 -18.09
N GLU A 59 2.27 -7.03 -17.37
CA GLU A 59 1.35 -8.00 -17.97
C GLU A 59 0.01 -7.36 -18.41
N TYR A 60 -0.49 -6.36 -17.68
CA TYR A 60 -1.71 -5.63 -18.06
C TYR A 60 -1.52 -4.73 -19.28
N GLU A 61 -0.30 -4.25 -19.50
CA GLU A 61 0.07 -3.36 -20.62
C GLU A 61 0.47 -4.14 -21.90
N SER A 62 0.43 -5.48 -21.88
CA SER A 62 0.84 -6.37 -22.97
C SER A 62 -0.33 -7.04 -23.69
#